data_AF-A0A7U9NYC7-F1
#
_entry.id   AF-A0A7U9NYC7-F1
#
_cell.length_a   1.000
_cell.length_b   1.000
_cell.length_c   1.000
_cell.angle_alpha   90.00
_cell.angle_beta   90.00
_cell.angle_gamma   90.00
#
_symmetry.space_group_name_H-M   'P 1'
#
loop_
_entity.id
_entity.type
_entity.pdbx_description
1 polymer ?
#
loop_
_entity_poly.entity_id
_entity_poly.type
_entity_poly.pdbx_seq_one_letter_code
_entity_poly.pdbx_strand_id
1 'polypeptide(L)'
;MLGESFNQFMVESYLSSTSIGGGLTAVRKCRAHDKGSFYSSFFQLSIGIERFFKIIFILNHMIENNLEKPDFRTLKKFSHNIAELHKNCSSYGASHLPNLEWELNWQQNLILEMLSEFADASRYYNLDKIVKGKKEVKDPLAQWNEIINSCFRKHITDSRKQKLERELNLWADKYKAYGYTWNRGLDGAILSQIDEYILSWKIINVSPYIVFEIIDMLQPYYYLISKFKDDIDNIEHSKGIREPLVPYLHEIFVFLLVHKKLALSRKTWSFRY
;
A
#
# COMPACT_ATOMS: atom_id res chain seq x y z
N MET A 1 23.20 9.31 25.28
CA MET A 1 22.93 8.70 23.95
C MET A 1 21.58 8.06 24.07
N LEU A 2 20.70 8.20 23.07
CA LEU A 2 19.38 7.56 23.14
C LEU A 2 19.54 6.03 23.17
N GLY A 3 18.71 5.36 23.96
CA GLY A 3 18.81 3.92 24.19
C GLY A 3 18.59 3.06 22.95
N GLU A 4 18.98 1.78 23.03
CA GLU A 4 18.89 0.83 21.91
C GLU A 4 17.46 0.68 21.37
N SER A 5 16.46 0.62 22.26
CA SER A 5 15.04 0.55 21.89
C SER A 5 14.63 1.69 20.97
N PHE A 6 15.02 2.92 21.30
CA PHE A 6 14.71 4.11 20.50
C PHE A 6 15.27 3.98 19.08
N ASN A 7 16.55 3.58 18.97
CA ASN A 7 17.22 3.41 17.69
C ASN A 7 16.58 2.30 16.84
N GLN A 8 16.18 1.18 17.46
CA GLN A 8 15.50 0.09 16.75
C GLN A 8 14.16 0.56 16.15
N PHE A 9 13.34 1.29 16.91
CA PHE A 9 12.09 1.86 16.41
C PHE A 9 12.30 2.90 15.30
N MET A 10 13.35 3.73 15.41
CA MET A 10 13.72 4.68 14.37
C MET A 10 14.08 3.96 13.06
N VAL A 11 14.98 2.98 13.11
CA VAL A 11 15.40 2.22 11.93
C VAL A 11 14.21 1.49 11.30
N GLU A 12 13.38 0.84 12.10
CA GLU A 12 12.20 0.12 11.60
C GLU A 12 11.20 1.07 10.91
N SER A 13 11.01 2.27 11.45
CA SER A 13 10.16 3.30 10.83
C SER A 13 10.72 3.83 9.53
N TYR A 14 12.03 4.06 9.44
CA TYR A 14 12.67 4.45 8.18
C TYR A 14 12.55 3.36 7.13
N LEU A 15 12.73 2.09 7.51
CA LEU A 15 12.55 0.95 6.60
C LEU A 15 11.12 0.87 6.08
N SER A 16 10.13 0.99 6.97
CA SER A 16 8.72 0.99 6.60
C SER A 16 8.35 2.17 5.70
N SER A 17 8.68 3.40 6.11
CA SER A 17 8.38 4.63 5.36
C SER A 17 9.06 4.65 3.98
N THR A 18 10.32 4.24 3.89
CA THR A 18 11.04 4.15 2.61
C THR A 18 10.44 3.10 1.70
N SER A 19 10.03 1.95 2.24
CA SER A 19 9.39 0.88 1.47
C SER A 19 8.02 1.32 0.94
N ILE A 20 7.19 1.96 1.77
CA ILE A 20 5.90 2.52 1.35
C ILE A 20 6.13 3.59 0.26
N GLY A 21 7.00 4.57 0.51
CA GLY A 21 7.29 5.63 -0.45
C GLY A 21 7.87 5.11 -1.78
N GLY A 22 8.74 4.10 -1.73
CA GLY A 22 9.26 3.41 -2.91
C GLY A 22 8.16 2.68 -3.68
N GLY A 23 7.29 1.95 -2.99
CA GLY A 23 6.13 1.26 -3.56
C GLY A 23 5.15 2.21 -4.23
N LEU A 24 4.77 3.32 -3.55
CA LEU A 24 3.91 4.36 -4.13
C LEU A 24 4.53 5.01 -5.38
N THR A 25 5.87 5.19 -5.38
CA THR A 25 6.60 5.67 -6.55
C THR A 25 6.54 4.69 -7.71
N ALA A 26 6.72 3.40 -7.43
CA ALA A 26 6.65 2.34 -8.43
C ALA A 26 5.27 2.27 -9.07
N VAL A 27 4.18 2.34 -8.30
CA VAL A 27 2.79 2.38 -8.82
C VAL A 27 2.59 3.52 -9.84
N ARG A 28 3.18 4.70 -9.59
CA ARG A 28 3.11 5.85 -10.52
C ARG A 28 3.90 5.64 -11.82
N LYS A 29 4.87 4.74 -11.81
CA LYS A 29 5.77 4.48 -12.93
C LYS A 29 5.41 3.25 -13.74
N CYS A 30 4.48 2.40 -13.26
CA CYS A 30 4.05 1.21 -13.96
C CYS A 30 3.60 1.47 -15.41
N ARG A 31 3.85 0.51 -16.29
CA ARG A 31 3.44 0.52 -17.71
C ARG A 31 2.90 -0.85 -18.10
N ALA A 32 1.95 -0.89 -19.04
CA ALA A 32 1.28 -2.13 -19.43
C ALA A 32 2.24 -3.26 -19.87
N HIS A 33 3.32 -2.90 -20.57
CA HIS A 33 4.34 -3.84 -21.05
C HIS A 33 5.40 -4.19 -19.98
N ASP A 34 5.60 -3.33 -18.98
CA ASP A 34 6.57 -3.55 -17.90
C ASP A 34 5.89 -4.21 -16.69
N LYS A 35 5.65 -5.51 -16.79
CA LYS A 35 5.05 -6.30 -15.71
C LYS A 35 5.93 -6.30 -14.44
N GLY A 36 7.26 -6.20 -14.60
CA GLY A 36 8.22 -6.16 -13.50
C GLY A 36 8.01 -4.97 -12.58
N SER A 37 7.67 -3.80 -13.13
CA SER A 37 7.36 -2.60 -12.34
C SER A 37 6.19 -2.79 -11.37
N PHE A 38 5.17 -3.57 -11.76
CA PHE A 38 4.04 -3.89 -10.87
C PHE A 38 4.50 -4.77 -9.71
N TYR A 39 5.22 -5.86 -9.98
CA TYR A 39 5.76 -6.70 -8.91
C TYR A 39 6.66 -5.91 -7.96
N SER A 40 7.54 -5.05 -8.50
CA SER A 40 8.38 -4.16 -7.69
C SER A 40 7.55 -3.28 -6.75
N SER A 41 6.40 -2.78 -7.22
CA SER A 41 5.46 -2.02 -6.38
C SER A 41 4.81 -2.89 -5.30
N PHE A 42 4.39 -4.12 -5.63
CA PHE A 42 3.74 -5.04 -4.70
C PHE A 42 4.70 -5.46 -3.59
N PHE A 43 5.93 -5.83 -3.93
CA PHE A 43 6.97 -6.17 -2.95
C PHE A 43 7.18 -5.04 -1.94
N GLN A 44 7.39 -3.82 -2.43
CA GLN A 44 7.69 -2.67 -1.58
C GLN A 44 6.50 -2.26 -0.70
N LEU A 45 5.28 -2.23 -1.27
CA LEU A 45 4.07 -1.90 -0.52
C LEU A 45 3.74 -2.97 0.53
N SER A 46 3.74 -4.25 0.16
CA SER A 46 3.45 -5.34 1.10
C SER A 46 4.42 -5.32 2.29
N ILE A 47 5.74 -5.21 2.04
CA ILE A 47 6.74 -5.17 3.10
C ILE A 47 6.58 -3.90 3.97
N GLY A 48 6.42 -2.74 3.32
CA GLY A 48 6.34 -1.46 4.03
C GLY A 48 5.10 -1.36 4.93
N ILE A 49 3.94 -1.76 4.43
CA ILE A 49 2.66 -1.73 5.15
C ILE A 49 2.64 -2.79 6.25
N GLU A 50 3.16 -4.00 6.01
CA GLU A 50 3.28 -5.03 7.06
C GLU A 50 4.11 -4.52 8.25
N ARG A 51 5.28 -3.93 7.97
CA ARG A 51 6.15 -3.34 9.00
C ARG A 51 5.47 -2.19 9.73
N PHE A 52 4.76 -1.32 9.00
CA PHE A 52 4.00 -0.22 9.58
C PHE A 52 2.98 -0.72 10.60
N PHE A 53 2.14 -1.70 10.24
CA PHE A 53 1.17 -2.25 11.18
C PHE A 53 1.81 -3.02 12.34
N LYS A 54 2.95 -3.70 12.12
CA LYS A 54 3.69 -4.35 13.21
C LYS A 54 4.24 -3.34 14.22
N ILE A 55 4.70 -2.17 13.78
CA ILE A 55 5.07 -1.08 14.69
C ILE A 55 3.87 -0.71 15.57
N ILE A 56 2.70 -0.46 14.97
CA ILE A 56 1.48 -0.09 15.70
C ILE A 56 1.07 -1.16 16.71
N PHE A 57 1.12 -2.43 16.31
CA PHE A 57 0.84 -3.56 17.20
C PHE A 57 1.78 -3.57 18.41
N ILE A 58 3.09 -3.38 18.20
CA ILE A 58 4.07 -3.34 19.28
C ILE A 58 3.78 -2.18 20.24
N LEU A 59 3.46 -0.99 19.71
CA LEU A 59 3.13 0.17 20.54
C LEU A 59 1.89 -0.08 21.40
N ASN A 60 0.82 -0.62 20.82
CA ASN A 60 -0.39 -0.99 21.59
C ASN A 60 -0.05 -2.01 22.69
N HIS A 61 0.74 -3.03 22.37
CA HIS A 61 1.15 -4.03 23.36
C HIS A 61 1.97 -3.40 24.50
N MET A 62 2.88 -2.47 24.20
CA MET A 62 3.63 -1.73 25.22
C MET A 62 2.72 -0.92 26.13
N ILE A 63 1.67 -0.27 25.59
CA ILE A 63 0.70 0.48 26.39
C ILE A 63 -0.07 -0.46 27.33
N GLU A 64 -0.57 -1.58 26.80
CA GLU A 64 -1.36 -2.55 27.58
C GLU A 64 -0.55 -3.34 28.61
N ASN A 65 0.77 -3.48 28.39
CA ASN A 65 1.64 -4.35 29.18
C ASN A 65 2.78 -3.56 29.84
N ASN A 66 2.50 -2.33 30.31
CA ASN A 66 3.43 -1.58 31.16
C ASN A 66 4.83 -1.37 30.54
N LEU A 67 4.89 -1.07 29.24
CA LEU A 67 6.08 -0.88 28.40
C LEU A 67 6.84 -2.17 28.04
N GLU A 68 6.31 -3.35 28.37
CA GLU A 68 6.88 -4.61 27.89
C GLU A 68 6.61 -4.79 26.38
N LYS A 69 7.60 -5.32 25.66
CA LYS A 69 7.49 -5.61 24.23
C LYS A 69 6.90 -7.01 24.04
N PRO A 70 6.12 -7.25 22.97
CA PRO A 70 5.59 -8.58 22.70
C PRO A 70 6.72 -9.55 22.39
N ASP A 71 6.51 -10.83 22.72
CA ASP A 71 7.44 -11.87 22.31
C ASP A 71 7.43 -12.05 20.78
N PHE A 72 8.54 -12.56 20.25
CA PHE A 72 8.67 -12.78 18.80
C PHE A 72 7.61 -13.76 18.27
N ARG A 73 7.14 -14.70 19.11
CA ARG A 73 6.11 -15.67 18.73
C ARG A 73 4.79 -14.98 18.47
N THR A 74 4.42 -13.97 19.26
CA THR A 74 3.22 -13.16 19.08
C THR A 74 3.27 -12.37 17.79
N LEU A 75 4.41 -11.73 17.49
CA LEU A 75 4.59 -11.04 16.19
C LEU A 75 4.54 -12.00 15.00
N LYS A 76 5.07 -13.22 15.16
CA LYS A 76 5.09 -14.25 14.11
C LYS A 76 3.70 -14.81 13.80
N LYS A 77 2.74 -14.78 14.74
CA LYS A 77 1.35 -15.22 14.48
C LYS A 77 0.71 -14.45 13.33
N PHE A 78 1.06 -13.18 13.16
CA PHE A 78 0.58 -12.35 12.06
C PHE A 78 1.29 -12.60 10.72
N SER A 79 2.37 -13.41 10.71
CA SER A 79 3.16 -13.78 9.52
C SER A 79 3.27 -12.62 8.52
N HIS A 80 2.76 -12.82 7.30
CA HIS A 80 2.60 -11.85 6.21
C HIS A 80 1.14 -11.44 5.99
N ASN A 81 0.22 -11.71 6.93
CA ASN A 81 -1.20 -11.40 6.78
C ASN A 81 -1.47 -9.93 7.13
N ILE A 82 -1.34 -9.08 6.12
CA ILE A 82 -1.53 -7.62 6.25
C ILE A 82 -2.99 -7.28 6.57
N ALA A 83 -3.94 -8.03 6.03
CA ALA A 83 -5.37 -7.82 6.29
C ALA A 83 -5.73 -8.05 7.76
N GLU A 84 -5.16 -9.09 8.37
CA GLU A 84 -5.36 -9.37 9.80
C GLU A 84 -4.63 -8.36 10.69
N LEU A 85 -3.44 -7.91 10.31
CA LEU A 85 -2.75 -6.80 10.98
C LEU A 85 -3.58 -5.51 10.96
N HIS A 86 -4.13 -5.15 9.80
CA HIS A 86 -5.03 -4.01 9.65
C HIS A 86 -6.24 -4.13 10.58
N LYS A 87 -6.91 -5.29 10.60
CA LYS A 87 -8.09 -5.54 11.45
C LYS A 87 -7.80 -5.35 12.94
N ASN A 88 -6.64 -5.78 13.41
CA ASN A 88 -6.23 -5.56 14.79
C ASN A 88 -5.87 -4.09 15.05
N CYS A 89 -5.12 -3.47 14.15
CA CYS A 89 -4.75 -2.06 14.31
C CYS A 89 -5.96 -1.13 14.24
N SER A 90 -6.96 -1.43 13.41
CA SER A 90 -8.19 -0.65 13.31
C SER A 90 -9.06 -0.79 14.57
N SER A 91 -9.08 -1.95 15.23
CA SER A 91 -9.80 -2.10 16.51
C SER A 91 -9.12 -1.32 17.64
N TYR A 92 -7.79 -1.27 17.66
CA TYR A 92 -7.05 -0.38 18.58
C TYR A 92 -7.39 1.08 18.29
N GLY A 93 -7.41 1.46 17.01
CA GLY A 93 -7.80 2.77 16.54
C GLY A 93 -9.20 3.18 16.99
N ALA A 94 -10.20 2.33 16.77
CA ALA A 94 -11.58 2.57 17.19
C ALA A 94 -11.72 2.77 18.70
N SER A 95 -10.86 2.10 19.49
CA SER A 95 -10.85 2.22 20.95
C SER A 95 -10.22 3.54 21.42
N HIS A 96 -9.13 3.98 20.80
CA HIS A 96 -8.36 5.16 21.24
C HIS A 96 -8.79 6.46 20.56
N LEU A 97 -9.33 6.38 19.33
CA LEU A 97 -9.69 7.49 18.46
C LEU A 97 -11.04 7.18 17.76
N PRO A 98 -12.15 7.13 18.50
CA PRO A 98 -13.46 6.70 17.98
C PRO A 98 -14.07 7.66 16.95
N ASN A 99 -13.54 8.88 16.84
CA ASN A 99 -14.02 9.90 15.90
C ASN A 99 -13.38 9.79 14.50
N LEU A 100 -12.44 8.87 14.30
CA LEU A 100 -11.83 8.62 12.99
C LEU A 100 -12.52 7.46 12.27
N GLU A 101 -12.47 7.50 10.94
CA GLU A 101 -12.97 6.41 10.10
C GLU A 101 -11.92 5.29 10.03
N TRP A 102 -12.34 4.07 10.33
CA TRP A 102 -11.49 2.89 10.38
C TRP A 102 -11.94 1.80 9.40
N GLU A 103 -13.14 1.94 8.83
CA GLU A 103 -13.63 1.03 7.81
C GLU A 103 -13.05 1.37 6.44
N LEU A 104 -12.58 0.34 5.75
CA LEU A 104 -12.05 0.50 4.41
C LEU A 104 -13.18 0.61 3.40
N ASN A 105 -13.05 1.57 2.49
CA ASN A 105 -13.89 1.57 1.31
C ASN A 105 -13.55 0.37 0.40
N TRP A 106 -14.42 0.09 -0.56
CA TRP A 106 -14.27 -1.07 -1.46
C TRP A 106 -12.91 -1.15 -2.17
N GLN A 107 -12.37 -0.02 -2.67
CA GLN A 107 -11.08 0.01 -3.36
C GLN A 107 -9.91 -0.23 -2.41
N GLN A 108 -9.96 0.37 -1.22
CA GLN A 108 -8.94 0.16 -0.18
C GLN A 108 -8.91 -1.30 0.25
N ASN A 109 -10.07 -1.92 0.44
CA ASN A 109 -10.17 -3.34 0.78
C ASN A 109 -9.58 -4.23 -0.33
N LEU A 110 -9.91 -3.98 -1.60
CA LEU A 110 -9.30 -4.71 -2.72
C LEU A 110 -7.77 -4.59 -2.75
N ILE A 111 -7.24 -3.39 -2.49
CA ILE A 111 -5.79 -3.16 -2.46
C ILE A 111 -5.14 -3.92 -1.31
N LEU A 112 -5.71 -3.81 -0.10
CA LEU A 112 -5.17 -4.46 1.10
C LEU A 112 -5.17 -5.99 0.97
N GLU A 113 -6.27 -6.58 0.50
CA GLU A 113 -6.41 -8.02 0.28
C GLU A 113 -5.40 -8.53 -0.76
N MET A 114 -5.26 -7.84 -1.90
CA MET A 114 -4.29 -8.22 -2.92
C MET A 114 -2.86 -8.18 -2.35
N LEU A 115 -2.49 -7.12 -1.62
CA LEU A 115 -1.16 -6.99 -1.02
C LEU A 115 -0.90 -8.05 0.08
N SER A 116 -1.95 -8.44 0.83
CA SER A 116 -1.90 -9.50 1.83
C SER A 116 -1.68 -10.87 1.19
N GLU A 117 -2.48 -11.22 0.19
CA GLU A 117 -2.33 -12.47 -0.58
C GLU A 117 -0.97 -12.52 -1.31
N PHE A 118 -0.50 -11.37 -1.79
CA PHE A 118 0.81 -11.24 -2.42
C PHE A 118 1.96 -11.51 -1.46
N ALA A 119 1.89 -10.96 -0.26
CA ALA A 119 2.91 -11.13 0.76
C ALA A 119 3.02 -12.59 1.23
N ASP A 120 1.87 -13.26 1.38
CA ASP A 120 1.75 -14.59 1.98
C ASP A 120 1.90 -15.75 0.97
N ALA A 121 1.26 -15.66 -0.20
CA ALA A 121 1.07 -16.82 -1.07
C ALA A 121 1.57 -16.63 -2.51
N SER A 122 1.46 -15.43 -3.09
CA SER A 122 1.66 -15.25 -4.53
C SER A 122 2.98 -14.56 -4.91
N ARG A 123 3.89 -14.37 -3.96
CA ARG A 123 5.22 -13.77 -4.18
C ARG A 123 6.02 -14.47 -5.28
N TYR A 124 5.89 -15.79 -5.35
CA TYR A 124 6.56 -16.67 -6.32
C TYR A 124 5.61 -17.22 -7.37
N TYR A 125 4.45 -16.58 -7.58
CA TYR A 125 3.40 -17.04 -8.49
C TYR A 125 3.93 -17.53 -9.84
N ASN A 126 4.77 -16.75 -10.50
CA ASN A 126 5.32 -17.11 -11.80
C ASN A 126 6.29 -18.30 -11.72
N LEU A 127 7.12 -18.40 -10.67
CA LEU A 127 8.00 -19.55 -10.47
C LEU A 127 7.20 -20.82 -10.24
N ASP A 128 6.15 -20.76 -9.40
CA ASP A 128 5.26 -21.88 -9.14
C ASP A 128 4.56 -22.35 -10.42
N LYS A 129 4.10 -21.43 -11.27
CA LYS A 129 3.52 -21.78 -12.57
C LYS A 129 4.54 -22.44 -13.52
N ILE A 130 5.78 -21.95 -13.55
CA ILE A 130 6.85 -22.52 -14.39
C ILE A 130 7.16 -23.97 -13.97
N VAL A 131 7.23 -24.24 -12.66
CA VAL A 131 7.54 -25.59 -12.15
C VAL A 131 6.31 -26.50 -12.03
N LYS A 132 5.13 -26.04 -12.50
CA LYS A 132 3.84 -26.74 -12.36
C LYS A 132 3.53 -27.09 -10.90
N GLY A 133 3.79 -26.16 -10.00
CA GLY A 133 3.44 -26.25 -8.59
C GLY A 133 1.94 -26.53 -8.41
N LYS A 134 1.61 -27.27 -7.35
CA LYS A 134 0.23 -27.72 -7.08
C LYS A 134 -0.67 -26.67 -6.44
N LYS A 135 -0.10 -25.56 -5.95
CA LYS A 135 -0.86 -24.53 -5.22
C LYS A 135 -1.56 -23.63 -6.23
N GLU A 136 -2.89 -23.67 -6.23
CA GLU A 136 -3.68 -22.66 -6.93
C GLU A 136 -3.64 -21.36 -6.13
N VAL A 137 -2.95 -20.38 -6.70
CA VAL A 137 -2.88 -19.02 -6.17
C VAL A 137 -3.45 -18.09 -7.24
N LYS A 138 -4.09 -16.99 -6.84
CA LYS A 138 -4.60 -16.02 -7.82
C LYS A 138 -3.44 -15.24 -8.45
N ASP A 139 -3.58 -14.87 -9.71
CA ASP A 139 -2.59 -14.06 -10.41
C ASP A 139 -2.58 -12.62 -9.86
N PRO A 140 -1.46 -12.13 -9.31
CA PRO A 140 -1.35 -10.77 -8.77
C PRO A 140 -1.65 -9.68 -9.80
N LEU A 141 -1.25 -9.90 -11.07
CA LEU A 141 -1.48 -8.93 -12.12
C LEU A 141 -2.96 -8.88 -12.52
N ALA A 142 -3.64 -10.03 -12.57
CA ALA A 142 -5.08 -10.08 -12.78
C ALA A 142 -5.84 -9.35 -11.66
N GLN A 143 -5.48 -9.61 -10.39
CA GLN A 143 -6.06 -8.88 -9.25
C GLN A 143 -5.82 -7.37 -9.34
N TRP A 144 -4.61 -6.97 -9.74
CA TRP A 144 -4.30 -5.56 -9.92
C TRP A 144 -5.07 -4.90 -11.06
N ASN A 145 -5.38 -5.65 -12.13
CA ASN A 145 -6.25 -5.19 -13.20
C ASN A 145 -7.65 -4.85 -12.66
N GLU A 146 -8.19 -5.66 -11.76
CA GLU A 146 -9.46 -5.39 -11.11
C GLU A 146 -9.42 -4.14 -10.22
N ILE A 147 -8.31 -3.92 -9.49
CA ILE A 147 -8.10 -2.69 -8.73
C ILE A 147 -8.07 -1.46 -9.66
N ILE A 148 -7.36 -1.53 -10.79
CA ILE A 148 -7.33 -0.47 -11.79
C ILE A 148 -8.74 -0.20 -12.33
N ASN A 149 -9.50 -1.23 -12.68
CA ASN A 149 -10.86 -1.08 -13.20
C ASN A 149 -11.81 -0.50 -12.15
N SER A 150 -11.71 -0.95 -10.90
CA SER A 150 -12.50 -0.43 -9.77
C SER A 150 -12.22 1.05 -9.51
N CYS A 151 -10.94 1.43 -9.47
CA CYS A 151 -10.53 2.83 -9.30
C CYS A 151 -10.89 3.69 -10.52
N PHE A 152 -10.80 3.15 -11.73
CA PHE A 152 -11.26 3.83 -12.95
C PHE A 152 -12.75 4.19 -12.85
N ARG A 153 -13.59 3.25 -12.42
CA ARG A 153 -15.04 3.48 -12.25
C ARG A 153 -15.34 4.53 -11.18
N LYS A 154 -14.62 4.51 -10.05
CA LYS A 154 -14.81 5.45 -8.93
C LYS A 154 -14.34 6.87 -9.25
N HIS A 155 -13.14 7.03 -9.84
CA HIS A 155 -12.45 8.33 -9.88
C HIS A 155 -12.46 9.02 -11.23
N ILE A 156 -12.65 8.29 -12.32
CA ILE A 156 -12.66 8.89 -13.65
C ILE A 156 -14.08 9.32 -13.98
N THR A 157 -14.26 10.63 -14.16
CA THR A 157 -15.55 11.23 -14.52
C THR A 157 -15.98 10.83 -15.93
N ASP A 158 -17.28 10.86 -16.20
CA ASP A 158 -17.82 10.48 -17.51
C ASP A 158 -17.33 11.39 -18.64
N SER A 159 -17.14 12.69 -18.35
CA SER A 159 -16.51 13.62 -19.30
C SER A 159 -15.09 13.17 -19.70
N ARG A 160 -14.29 12.63 -18.76
CA ARG A 160 -12.96 12.09 -19.07
C ARG A 160 -13.05 10.77 -19.82
N LYS A 161 -14.05 9.93 -19.56
CA LYS A 161 -14.30 8.69 -20.32
C LYS A 161 -14.69 8.99 -21.77
N GLN A 162 -15.61 9.93 -22.00
CA GLN A 162 -15.98 10.39 -23.34
C GLN A 162 -14.79 10.99 -24.08
N LYS A 163 -13.94 11.75 -23.39
CA LYS A 163 -12.69 12.26 -23.98
C LYS A 163 -11.76 11.13 -24.40
N LEU A 164 -11.59 10.10 -23.57
CA LEU A 164 -10.80 8.90 -23.91
C LEU A 164 -11.38 8.20 -25.14
N GLU A 165 -12.69 7.97 -25.21
CA GLU A 165 -13.34 7.33 -26.36
C GLU A 165 -13.10 8.10 -27.66
N ARG A 166 -13.23 9.44 -27.62
CA ARG A 166 -12.94 10.29 -28.78
C ARG A 166 -11.47 10.21 -29.20
N GLU A 167 -10.54 10.30 -28.24
CA GLU A 167 -9.10 10.20 -28.52
C GLU A 167 -8.73 8.83 -29.08
N LEU A 168 -9.34 7.77 -28.56
CA LEU A 168 -9.16 6.40 -29.02
C LEU A 168 -9.61 6.23 -30.47
N ASN A 169 -10.79 6.73 -30.84
CA ASN A 169 -11.30 6.62 -32.21
C ASN A 169 -10.37 7.34 -33.21
N LEU A 170 -9.96 8.56 -32.89
CA LEU A 170 -9.01 9.32 -33.72
C LEU A 170 -7.66 8.61 -33.86
N TRP A 171 -7.17 8.02 -32.77
CA TRP A 171 -5.93 7.24 -32.78
C TRP A 171 -6.09 5.97 -33.62
N ALA A 172 -7.17 5.21 -33.43
CA ALA A 172 -7.43 3.96 -34.14
C ALA A 172 -7.55 4.19 -35.67
N ASP A 173 -8.25 5.24 -36.09
CA ASP A 173 -8.39 5.59 -37.50
C ASP A 173 -7.09 6.01 -38.16
N LYS A 174 -6.26 6.77 -37.42
CA LYS A 174 -4.95 7.24 -37.87
C LYS A 174 -3.96 6.10 -38.04
N TYR A 175 -3.93 5.17 -37.10
CA TYR A 175 -2.97 4.06 -37.07
C TYR A 175 -3.50 2.76 -37.66
N LYS A 176 -4.75 2.75 -38.16
CA LYS A 176 -5.44 1.56 -38.69
C LYS A 176 -5.37 0.39 -37.71
N ALA A 177 -5.70 0.68 -36.46
CA ALA A 177 -5.51 -0.20 -35.31
C ALA A 177 -6.57 -1.32 -35.24
N TYR A 178 -6.59 -2.21 -36.24
CA TYR A 178 -7.56 -3.31 -36.36
C TYR A 178 -6.97 -4.68 -35.96
N GLY A 179 -5.73 -4.71 -35.46
CA GLY A 179 -5.00 -5.93 -35.18
C GLY A 179 -4.82 -6.24 -33.69
N TYR A 180 -4.18 -7.38 -33.45
CA TYR A 180 -3.72 -7.82 -32.14
C TYR A 180 -2.28 -7.38 -31.87
N THR A 181 -1.90 -7.37 -30.60
CA THR A 181 -0.58 -6.98 -30.13
C THR A 181 0.21 -8.21 -29.66
N TRP A 182 1.53 -8.07 -29.59
CA TRP A 182 2.40 -9.07 -28.95
C TRP A 182 2.33 -9.00 -27.42
N ASN A 183 1.81 -7.90 -26.87
CA ASN A 183 1.67 -7.69 -25.45
C ASN A 183 0.40 -8.36 -24.93
N ARG A 184 0.50 -8.92 -23.73
CA ARG A 184 -0.64 -9.50 -23.03
C ARG A 184 -1.17 -8.56 -21.96
N GLY A 185 -2.48 -8.69 -21.71
CA GLY A 185 -3.16 -8.07 -20.58
C GLY A 185 -2.49 -8.39 -19.26
N LEU A 186 -2.88 -7.66 -18.22
CA LEU A 186 -2.42 -7.99 -16.86
C LEU A 186 -2.99 -9.35 -16.39
N ASP A 187 -4.09 -9.80 -16.99
CA ASP A 187 -4.71 -11.11 -16.83
C ASP A 187 -4.16 -12.17 -17.81
N GLY A 188 -3.16 -11.83 -18.63
CA GLY A 188 -2.60 -12.73 -19.64
C GLY A 188 -3.42 -12.84 -20.94
N ALA A 189 -4.54 -12.12 -21.06
CA ALA A 189 -5.35 -12.11 -22.28
C ALA A 189 -4.59 -11.51 -23.47
N ILE A 190 -4.91 -11.96 -24.69
CA ILE A 190 -4.42 -11.34 -25.92
C ILE A 190 -5.10 -9.98 -26.05
N LEU A 191 -4.32 -8.92 -26.29
CA LEU A 191 -4.87 -7.57 -26.45
C LEU A 191 -4.95 -7.21 -27.92
N SER A 192 -6.07 -6.60 -28.33
CA SER A 192 -6.07 -5.77 -29.53
C SER A 192 -5.23 -4.51 -29.31
N GLN A 193 -4.86 -3.83 -30.38
CA GLN A 193 -4.17 -2.53 -30.30
C GLN A 193 -5.03 -1.48 -29.56
N ILE A 194 -6.35 -1.59 -29.67
CA ILE A 194 -7.31 -0.76 -28.95
C ILE A 194 -7.27 -1.08 -27.44
N ASP A 195 -7.29 -2.36 -27.08
CA ASP A 195 -7.25 -2.78 -25.67
C ASP A 195 -5.94 -2.35 -25.00
N GLU A 196 -4.81 -2.47 -25.70
CA GLU A 196 -3.51 -2.02 -25.20
C GLU A 196 -3.48 -0.51 -24.95
N TYR A 197 -4.08 0.28 -25.86
CA TYR A 197 -4.19 1.73 -25.68
C TYR A 197 -5.02 2.07 -24.44
N ILE A 198 -6.19 1.45 -24.29
CA ILE A 198 -7.08 1.67 -23.14
C ILE A 198 -6.39 1.26 -21.83
N LEU A 199 -5.75 0.09 -21.80
CA LEU A 199 -5.03 -0.40 -20.63
C LEU A 199 -3.90 0.56 -20.23
N SER A 200 -3.11 1.00 -21.20
CA SER A 200 -2.02 1.96 -20.98
C SER A 200 -2.54 3.29 -20.44
N TRP A 201 -3.64 3.79 -21.02
CA TRP A 201 -4.29 5.01 -20.55
C TRP A 201 -4.78 4.85 -19.10
N LYS A 202 -5.45 3.73 -18.79
CA LYS A 202 -5.97 3.44 -17.45
C LYS A 202 -4.84 3.41 -16.43
N ILE A 203 -3.77 2.65 -16.69
CA ILE A 203 -2.62 2.58 -15.78
C ILE A 203 -2.10 4.00 -15.48
N ILE A 204 -1.84 4.81 -16.51
CA ILE A 204 -1.27 6.15 -16.32
C ILE A 204 -2.21 7.09 -15.56
N ASN A 205 -3.50 7.07 -15.89
CA ASN A 205 -4.48 8.03 -15.37
C ASN A 205 -5.10 7.63 -14.03
N VAL A 206 -5.06 6.33 -13.69
CA VAL A 206 -5.66 5.77 -12.48
C VAL A 206 -4.62 5.54 -11.37
N SER A 207 -3.34 5.28 -11.71
CA SER A 207 -2.27 5.15 -10.71
C SER A 207 -2.20 6.28 -9.67
N PRO A 208 -2.41 7.58 -10.00
CA PRO A 208 -2.46 8.64 -9.00
C PRO A 208 -3.55 8.43 -7.94
N TYR A 209 -4.70 7.91 -8.36
CA TYR A 209 -5.83 7.64 -7.48
C TYR A 209 -5.61 6.41 -6.63
N ILE A 210 -5.01 5.34 -7.17
CA ILE A 210 -4.61 4.15 -6.39
C ILE A 210 -3.63 4.55 -5.28
N VAL A 211 -2.64 5.38 -5.60
CA VAL A 211 -1.70 5.93 -4.60
C VAL A 211 -2.43 6.72 -3.52
N PHE A 212 -3.40 7.55 -3.93
CA PHE A 212 -4.21 8.28 -2.96
C PHE A 212 -5.05 7.34 -2.08
N GLU A 213 -5.68 6.30 -2.62
CA GLU A 213 -6.43 5.31 -1.82
C GLU A 213 -5.54 4.63 -0.76
N ILE A 214 -4.29 4.30 -1.10
CA ILE A 214 -3.34 3.73 -0.12
C ILE A 214 -2.99 4.74 0.96
N ILE A 215 -2.75 6.00 0.60
CA ILE A 215 -2.41 7.05 1.58
C ILE A 215 -3.61 7.32 2.50
N ASP A 216 -4.80 7.46 1.92
CA ASP A 216 -6.06 7.70 2.62
C ASP A 216 -6.37 6.55 3.60
N MET A 217 -6.18 5.30 3.16
CA MET A 217 -6.29 4.10 4.01
C MET A 217 -5.34 4.15 5.22
N LEU A 218 -4.11 4.64 5.03
CA LEU A 218 -3.09 4.65 6.08
C LEU A 218 -3.16 5.90 6.97
N GLN A 219 -3.90 6.94 6.56
CA GLN A 219 -3.92 8.23 7.25
C GLN A 219 -4.42 8.15 8.70
N PRO A 220 -5.51 7.42 9.06
CA PRO A 220 -5.96 7.31 10.45
C PRO A 220 -4.86 6.80 11.39
N TYR A 221 -3.99 5.92 10.89
CA TYR A 221 -2.90 5.33 11.65
C TYR A 221 -1.76 6.32 11.97
N TYR A 222 -1.61 7.40 11.21
CA TYR A 222 -0.71 8.49 11.58
C TYR A 222 -1.10 9.06 12.95
N TYR A 223 -2.38 9.37 13.11
CA TYR A 223 -2.91 9.92 14.36
C TYR A 223 -2.85 8.90 15.49
N LEU A 224 -3.06 7.61 15.19
CA LEU A 224 -2.92 6.54 16.18
C LEU A 224 -1.50 6.41 16.71
N ILE A 225 -0.48 6.44 15.84
CA ILE A 225 0.92 6.40 16.27
C ILE A 225 1.26 7.62 17.13
N SER A 226 0.73 8.80 16.76
CA SER A 226 0.90 10.00 17.60
C SER A 226 0.27 9.80 18.98
N LYS A 227 -0.96 9.31 19.04
CA LYS A 227 -1.67 9.04 20.29
C LYS A 227 -0.92 8.01 21.15
N PHE A 228 -0.46 6.91 20.55
CA PHE A 228 0.29 5.88 21.25
C PHE A 228 1.62 6.39 21.80
N LYS A 229 2.29 7.29 21.07
CA LYS A 229 3.50 7.93 21.57
C LYS A 229 3.21 8.76 22.82
N ASP A 230 2.14 9.55 22.82
CA ASP A 230 1.74 10.33 23.99
C ASP A 230 1.40 9.43 25.18
N ASP A 231 0.71 8.30 24.94
CA ASP A 231 0.36 7.33 25.98
C ASP A 231 1.60 6.63 26.57
N ILE A 232 2.56 6.27 25.73
CA ILE A 232 3.85 5.71 26.16
C ILE A 232 4.63 6.73 27.00
N ASP A 233 4.69 7.99 26.59
CA ASP A 233 5.38 9.05 27.34
C ASP A 233 4.79 9.23 28.74
N ASN A 234 3.46 9.21 28.85
CA ASN A 234 2.78 9.29 30.15
C ASN A 234 3.18 8.13 31.07
N ILE A 235 3.28 6.91 30.53
CA ILE A 235 3.72 5.74 31.31
C ILE A 235 5.20 5.87 31.68
N GLU A 236 6.07 6.30 30.77
CA GLU A 236 7.49 6.54 31.02
C GLU A 236 7.71 7.57 32.13
N HIS A 237 7.01 8.70 32.07
CA HIS A 237 7.03 9.73 33.10
C HIS A 237 6.57 9.21 34.46
N SER A 238 5.49 8.43 34.51
CA SER A 238 4.99 7.82 35.75
C SER A 238 6.00 6.86 36.40
N LYS A 239 6.88 6.26 35.60
CA LYS A 239 7.93 5.33 36.03
C LYS A 239 9.28 6.01 36.26
N GLY A 240 9.38 7.32 36.03
CA GLY A 240 10.64 8.07 36.15
C GLY A 240 11.67 7.72 35.08
N ILE A 241 11.25 7.14 33.95
CA ILE A 241 12.12 6.87 32.81
C ILE A 241 12.49 8.20 32.16
N ARG A 242 13.79 8.51 32.11
CA ARG A 242 14.30 9.78 31.57
C ARG A 242 14.65 9.72 30.08
N GLU A 243 15.00 8.54 29.59
CA GLU A 243 15.35 8.32 28.19
C GLU A 243 14.17 7.66 27.47
N PRO A 244 13.60 8.29 26.43
CA PRO A 244 12.42 7.76 25.76
C PRO A 244 12.74 6.44 25.05
N LEU A 245 11.86 5.44 25.20
CA LEU A 245 12.00 4.14 24.56
C LEU A 245 11.55 4.14 23.11
N VAL A 246 10.63 5.05 22.77
CA VAL A 246 9.99 5.19 21.46
C VAL A 246 10.18 6.64 20.98
N PRO A 247 10.58 6.89 19.73
CA PRO A 247 10.68 8.24 19.16
C PRO A 247 9.31 8.76 18.71
N TYR A 248 9.24 10.01 18.25
CA TYR A 248 8.05 10.54 17.55
C TYR A 248 7.93 9.93 16.14
N LEU A 249 7.58 8.65 16.08
CA LEU A 249 7.54 7.84 14.85
C LEU A 249 6.68 8.48 13.76
N HIS A 250 5.57 9.13 14.14
CA HIS A 250 4.65 9.76 13.21
C HIS A 250 5.33 10.85 12.34
N GLU A 251 6.39 11.51 12.82
CA GLU A 251 7.16 12.49 12.04
C GLU A 251 7.80 11.88 10.77
N ILE A 252 8.10 10.58 10.78
CA ILE A 252 8.65 9.85 9.64
C ILE A 252 7.56 9.54 8.59
N PHE A 253 6.29 9.57 8.99
CA PHE A 253 5.12 9.24 8.17
C PHE A 253 4.27 10.45 7.79
N VAL A 254 4.80 11.68 7.88
CA VAL A 254 4.07 12.94 7.55
C VAL A 254 3.49 12.94 6.14
N PHE A 255 4.05 12.17 5.21
CA PHE A 255 3.49 12.03 3.86
C PHE A 255 2.07 11.45 3.83
N LEU A 256 1.61 10.80 4.89
CA LEU A 256 0.24 10.31 5.03
C LEU A 256 -0.78 11.45 5.19
N LEU A 257 -0.33 12.65 5.58
CA LEU A 257 -1.19 13.84 5.75
C LEU A 257 -1.35 14.65 4.46
N VAL A 258 -0.79 14.19 3.34
CA VAL A 258 -0.85 14.90 2.07
C VAL A 258 -2.29 15.06 1.55
N HIS A 259 -2.67 16.27 1.17
CA HIS A 259 -3.97 16.51 0.56
C HIS A 259 -4.10 15.82 -0.80
N LYS A 260 -5.30 15.33 -1.12
CA LYS A 260 -5.65 14.64 -2.36
C LYS A 260 -5.09 15.33 -3.61
N LYS A 261 -5.27 16.64 -3.75
CA LYS A 261 -4.79 17.41 -4.93
C LYS A 261 -3.28 17.23 -5.14
N LEU A 262 -2.49 17.33 -4.09
CA LEU A 262 -1.03 17.18 -4.15
C LEU A 262 -0.64 15.72 -4.40
N ALA A 263 -1.34 14.76 -3.78
CA ALA A 263 -1.13 13.34 -4.00
C ALA A 263 -1.30 12.95 -5.48
N LEU A 264 -2.34 13.47 -6.13
CA LEU A 264 -2.62 13.20 -7.54
C LEU A 264 -1.51 13.75 -8.45
N SER A 265 -0.95 14.93 -8.16
CA SER A 265 0.14 15.50 -8.96
C SER A 265 1.50 14.85 -8.73
N ARG A 266 1.77 14.31 -7.54
CA ARG A 266 3.10 13.84 -7.13
C ARG A 266 3.48 12.51 -7.79
N LYS A 267 4.57 12.50 -8.56
CA LYS A 267 5.06 11.29 -9.25
C LYS A 267 6.05 10.45 -8.42
N THR A 268 6.71 11.05 -7.44
CA THR A 268 7.77 10.42 -6.64
C THR A 268 7.48 10.60 -5.16
N TRP A 269 7.41 9.49 -4.44
CA TRP A 269 7.12 9.38 -3.00
C TRP A 269 8.30 8.85 -2.20
N SER A 270 9.32 8.28 -2.86
CA SER A 270 10.59 7.93 -2.23
C SER A 270 11.29 9.19 -1.73
N PHE A 271 11.63 9.23 -0.44
CA PHE A 271 12.43 10.30 0.14
C PHE A 271 13.88 10.11 -0.30
N ARG A 272 14.46 11.13 -0.93
CA ARG A 272 15.91 11.28 -1.00
C ARG A 272 16.25 12.23 0.15
N TYR A 273 16.81 11.67 1.22
CA TYR A 273 17.56 12.46 2.19
C TYR A 273 18.87 12.89 1.56
#